data_AF-A0A7S3VZK3-F1
#
_entry.id   AF-A0A7S3VZK3-F1
#
_cell.length_a   1.000
_cell.length_b   1.000
_cell.length_c   1.000
_cell.angle_alpha   90.00
_cell.angle_beta   90.00
_cell.angle_gamma   90.00
#
_symmetry.space_group_name_H-M   'P 1'
#
loop_
_entity.id
_entity.type
_entity.pdbx_description
1 polymer ?
#
loop_
_entity_poly.entity_id
_entity_poly.type
_entity_poly.pdbx_seq_one_letter_code
_entity_poly.pdbx_strand_id
1 'polypeptide(L)'
;KPVGPPRLLDLPADIRHQVLSLCSATDLLSVSRCCLELSAAAKAPELWAQLLQRHHGVVIDAFFEGAAPPPPHGSTWQRHFFHFERTWLLLARAETGRML
;
A
#
# COMPACT_ATOMS: atom_id res chain seq x y z
N LYS A 1 -21.73 -28.84 -11.98
CA LYS A 1 -20.87 -27.66 -11.68
C LYS A 1 -21.18 -27.22 -10.26
N PRO A 2 -20.25 -27.23 -9.30
CA PRO A 2 -20.56 -26.68 -7.98
C PRO A 2 -20.75 -25.16 -8.16
N VAL A 3 -21.96 -24.67 -7.91
CA VAL A 3 -22.29 -23.24 -7.88
C VAL A 3 -21.92 -22.72 -6.50
N GLY A 4 -20.63 -22.71 -6.22
CA GLY A 4 -20.07 -22.04 -5.04
C GLY A 4 -19.73 -20.59 -5.38
N PRO A 5 -19.56 -19.71 -4.39
CA PRO A 5 -19.02 -18.39 -4.64
C PRO A 5 -17.65 -18.50 -5.33
N PRO A 6 -17.33 -17.61 -6.28
CA PRO A 6 -16.04 -17.63 -6.96
C PRO A 6 -14.91 -17.51 -5.94
N ARG A 7 -13.88 -18.34 -6.05
CA ARG A 7 -12.71 -18.22 -5.19
C ARG A 7 -11.91 -17.01 -5.63
N LEU A 8 -11.24 -16.35 -4.69
CA LEU A 8 -10.40 -15.19 -4.99
C LEU A 8 -9.38 -15.50 -6.10
N LEU A 9 -8.78 -16.69 -6.09
CA LEU A 9 -7.79 -17.11 -7.09
C LEU A 9 -8.39 -17.41 -8.48
N ASP A 10 -9.69 -17.69 -8.56
CA ASP A 10 -10.37 -17.93 -9.84
C ASP A 10 -10.67 -16.61 -10.58
N LEU A 11 -10.49 -15.46 -9.91
CA LEU A 11 -10.69 -14.15 -10.50
C LEU A 11 -9.48 -13.72 -11.37
N PRO A 12 -9.74 -12.94 -12.44
CA PRO A 12 -8.70 -12.26 -13.20
C PRO A 12 -7.75 -11.44 -12.31
N ALA A 13 -6.48 -11.34 -12.70
CA ALA A 13 -5.44 -10.73 -11.87
C ALA A 13 -5.71 -9.25 -11.54
N ASP A 14 -6.29 -8.50 -12.48
CA ASP A 14 -6.73 -7.12 -12.33
C ASP A 14 -7.86 -6.99 -11.30
N ILE A 15 -8.88 -7.86 -11.37
CA ILE A 15 -9.99 -7.88 -10.41
C ILE A 15 -9.48 -8.27 -9.01
N ARG A 16 -8.59 -9.27 -8.92
CA ARG A 16 -7.96 -9.62 -7.64
C ARG A 16 -7.17 -8.45 -7.07
N HIS A 17 -6.38 -7.76 -7.89
CA HIS A 17 -5.64 -6.59 -7.45
C HIS A 17 -6.60 -5.52 -6.92
N GLN A 18 -7.72 -5.27 -7.60
CA GLN A 18 -8.73 -4.33 -7.14
C GLN A 18 -9.39 -4.76 -5.82
N VAL A 19 -9.65 -6.05 -5.62
CA VAL A 19 -10.14 -6.56 -4.33
C VAL A 19 -9.11 -6.33 -3.23
N LEU A 20 -7.83 -6.63 -3.51
CA LEU A 20 -6.74 -6.44 -2.56
C LEU A 20 -6.48 -4.96 -2.24
N SER A 21 -6.70 -4.03 -3.17
CA SER A 21 -6.51 -2.60 -2.90
C SER A 21 -7.51 -2.03 -1.90
N LEU A 22 -8.64 -2.72 -1.70
CA LEU A 22 -9.63 -2.35 -0.68
C LEU A 22 -9.19 -2.75 0.74
N CYS A 23 -8.33 -3.76 0.87
CA CYS A 23 -7.86 -4.32 2.15
C CYS A 23 -7.05 -3.32 2.98
N SER A 24 -7.02 -3.51 4.31
CA SER A 24 -6.09 -2.80 5.19
C SER A 24 -4.67 -3.38 5.10
N ALA A 25 -3.68 -2.69 5.68
CA ALA A 25 -2.31 -3.19 5.77
C ALA A 25 -2.25 -4.57 6.45
N THR A 26 -2.98 -4.74 7.54
CA THR A 26 -3.04 -5.99 8.32
C THR A 26 -3.66 -7.14 7.52
N ASP A 27 -4.70 -6.85 6.75
CA ASP A 27 -5.35 -7.82 5.88
C ASP A 27 -4.40 -8.27 4.77
N LEU A 28 -3.70 -7.33 4.12
CA LEU A 28 -2.70 -7.64 3.09
C LEU A 28 -1.56 -8.50 3.65
N LEU A 29 -1.08 -8.22 4.87
CA LEU A 29 -0.11 -9.08 5.54
C LEU A 29 -0.65 -10.49 5.77
N SER A 30 -1.91 -10.61 6.18
CA SER A 30 -2.57 -11.90 6.42
C SER A 30 -2.73 -12.70 5.12
N VAL A 31 -3.24 -12.05 4.07
CA VAL A 31 -3.37 -12.61 2.71
C VAL A 31 -2.01 -13.08 2.19
N SER A 32 -0.95 -12.33 2.44
CA SER A 32 0.39 -12.67 1.94
C SER A 32 0.95 -13.99 2.48
N ARG A 33 0.34 -14.54 3.54
CA ARG A 33 0.72 -15.80 4.18
C ARG A 33 -0.11 -17.00 3.70
N CYS A 34 -1.16 -16.79 2.90
CA CYS A 34 -2.06 -17.86 2.47
C CYS A 34 -1.44 -18.78 1.41
N CYS A 35 -0.85 -18.22 0.35
CA CYS A 35 -0.17 -18.98 -0.70
C CYS A 35 0.81 -18.08 -1.48
N LEU A 36 1.66 -18.67 -2.33
CA LEU A 36 2.69 -17.94 -3.09
C LEU A 36 2.08 -16.88 -4.03
N GLU A 37 1.00 -17.21 -4.73
CA GLU A 37 0.34 -16.28 -5.66
C GLU A 37 -0.26 -15.07 -4.92
N LEU A 38 -0.97 -15.31 -3.81
CA LEU A 38 -1.48 -14.23 -2.96
C LEU A 38 -0.36 -13.47 -2.24
N SER A 39 0.77 -14.14 -1.94
CA SER A 39 1.97 -13.47 -1.40
C SER A 39 2.55 -12.48 -2.40
N ALA A 40 2.69 -12.87 -3.67
CA ALA A 40 3.17 -12.00 -4.72
C ALA A 40 2.18 -10.84 -4.96
N ALA A 41 0.88 -11.15 -5.06
CA ALA A 41 -0.15 -10.14 -5.29
C ALA A 41 -0.25 -9.13 -4.13
N ALA A 42 -0.27 -9.59 -2.88
CA ALA A 42 -0.38 -8.72 -1.71
C ALA A 42 0.87 -7.87 -1.45
N LYS A 43 2.02 -8.22 -2.04
CA LYS A 43 3.27 -7.46 -1.96
C LYS A 43 3.48 -6.53 -3.15
N ALA A 44 2.51 -6.42 -4.07
CA ALA A 44 2.59 -5.54 -5.22
C ALA A 44 2.84 -4.09 -4.78
N PRO A 45 3.89 -3.41 -5.29
CA PRO A 45 4.23 -2.03 -4.96
C PRO A 45 3.05 -1.06 -5.02
N GLU A 46 2.22 -1.21 -6.05
CA GLU A 46 1.10 -0.34 -6.39
C GLU A 46 0.04 -0.36 -5.29
N LEU A 47 -0.24 -1.53 -4.69
CA LEU A 47 -1.17 -1.66 -3.57
C LEU A 47 -0.71 -0.86 -2.36
N TRP A 48 0.57 -0.96 -2.01
CA TRP A 48 1.10 -0.29 -0.83
C TRP A 48 1.26 1.22 -1.04
N ALA A 49 1.58 1.66 -2.26
CA ALA A 49 1.56 3.08 -2.62
C ALA A 49 0.14 3.67 -2.53
N GLN A 50 -0.86 2.98 -3.10
CA GLN A 50 -2.26 3.39 -3.00
C GLN A 50 -2.76 3.37 -1.55
N LEU A 51 -2.35 2.37 -0.77
CA LEU A 51 -2.69 2.28 0.64
C LEU A 51 -2.09 3.44 1.45
N LEU A 52 -0.83 3.80 1.18
CA LEU A 52 -0.19 4.98 1.78
C LEU A 52 -0.98 6.25 1.46
N GLN A 53 -1.33 6.46 0.18
CA GLN A 53 -2.14 7.59 -0.26
C GLN A 53 -3.47 7.64 0.47
N ARG A 54 -4.20 6.53 0.53
CA ARG A 54 -5.51 6.45 1.19
C ARG A 54 -5.40 6.68 2.69
N HIS A 55 -4.36 6.16 3.34
CA HIS A 55 -4.22 6.22 4.79
C HIS A 55 -3.70 7.58 5.29
N HIS A 56 -2.78 8.19 4.55
CA HIS A 56 -2.13 9.46 4.91
C HIS A 56 -2.48 10.60 3.96
N GLY A 57 -3.60 10.51 3.22
CA GLY A 57 -3.98 11.47 2.18
C GLY A 57 -3.92 12.92 2.63
N VAL A 58 -4.43 13.23 3.83
CA VAL A 58 -4.37 14.59 4.39
C VAL A 58 -2.94 15.12 4.53
N VAL A 59 -2.01 14.27 5.00
CA VAL A 59 -0.59 14.64 5.15
C VAL A 59 0.06 14.77 3.77
N ILE A 60 -0.25 13.86 2.86
CA ILE A 60 0.29 13.84 1.50
C ILE A 60 -0.16 15.08 0.72
N ASP A 61 -1.44 15.43 0.78
CA ASP A 61 -1.99 16.62 0.13
C ASP A 61 -1.40 17.90 0.72
N ALA A 62 -1.18 17.95 2.03
CA ALA A 62 -0.67 19.15 2.70
C ALA A 62 0.84 19.39 2.49
N PHE A 63 1.65 18.32 2.35
CA PHE A 63 3.11 18.43 2.43
C PHE A 63 3.88 17.82 1.25
N PHE A 64 3.20 17.06 0.38
CA PHE A 64 3.84 16.30 -0.71
C PHE A 64 3.09 16.49 -2.05
N GLU A 65 2.47 17.65 -2.24
CA GLU A 65 1.77 18.03 -3.49
C GLU A 65 0.71 17.01 -3.95
N GLY A 66 0.11 16.28 -3.01
CA GLY A 66 -0.90 15.26 -3.29
C GLY A 66 -0.35 13.94 -3.83
N ALA A 67 0.96 13.76 -3.91
CA ALA A 67 1.59 12.54 -4.35
C ALA A 67 2.30 11.81 -3.20
N ALA A 68 1.99 10.52 -3.03
CA ALA A 68 2.71 9.65 -2.10
C ALA A 68 4.22 9.67 -2.38
N PRO A 69 5.08 10.10 -1.43
CA PRO A 69 6.51 10.16 -1.65
C PRO A 69 7.07 8.75 -1.88
N PRO A 70 8.05 8.59 -2.78
CA PRO A 70 8.60 7.28 -3.08
C PRO A 70 9.42 6.72 -1.91
N PRO A 71 9.52 5.38 -1.79
CA PRO A 71 10.35 4.75 -0.79
C PRO A 71 11.84 5.08 -0.99
N PRO A 72 12.64 5.18 0.09
CA PRO A 72 14.09 5.31 -0.02
C PRO A 72 14.72 4.15 -0.80
N HIS A 73 15.86 4.40 -1.44
CA HIS A 73 16.58 3.38 -2.22
C HIS A 73 16.79 2.09 -1.40
N GLY A 74 16.41 0.95 -2.01
CA GLY A 74 16.52 -0.37 -1.38
C GLY A 74 15.39 -0.73 -0.40
N SER A 75 14.43 0.18 -0.15
CA SER A 75 13.21 -0.14 0.60
C SER A 75 12.07 -0.54 -0.33
N THR A 76 11.18 -1.42 0.15
CA THR A 76 9.92 -1.72 -0.53
C THR A 76 8.83 -0.74 -0.10
N TRP A 77 7.78 -0.59 -0.92
CA TRP A 77 6.60 0.20 -0.57
C TRP A 77 5.91 -0.31 0.70
N GLN A 78 5.85 -1.63 0.88
CA GLN A 78 5.33 -2.24 2.11
C GLN A 78 6.09 -1.75 3.35
N ARG A 79 7.43 -1.80 3.32
CA ARG A 79 8.23 -1.33 4.45
C ARG A 79 8.10 0.18 4.64
N HIS A 80 8.04 0.91 3.54
CA HIS A 80 7.87 2.35 3.55
C HIS A 80 6.55 2.77 4.18
N PHE A 81 5.44 2.07 3.91
CA PHE A 81 4.15 2.31 4.56
C PHE A 81 4.25 2.34 6.08
N PHE A 82 4.81 1.29 6.69
CA PHE A 82 4.97 1.23 8.15
C PHE A 82 5.99 2.24 8.70
N HIS A 83 6.98 2.62 7.90
CA HIS A 83 7.98 3.59 8.31
C HIS A 83 7.45 5.03 8.23
N PHE A 84 6.63 5.32 7.22
CA PHE A 84 6.15 6.66 6.89
C PHE A 84 5.35 7.27 8.05
N GLU A 85 4.51 6.48 8.72
CA GLU A 85 3.78 6.91 9.92
C GLU A 85 4.68 7.59 10.97
N ARG A 86 5.93 7.11 11.10
CA ARG A 86 6.90 7.62 12.08
C ARG A 86 7.83 8.69 11.52
N THR A 87 7.90 8.85 10.20
CA THR A 87 8.91 9.70 9.55
C THR A 87 8.36 10.78 8.65
N TRP A 88 7.04 10.84 8.42
CA TRP A 88 6.45 11.82 7.52
C TRP A 88 6.79 13.27 7.89
N LEU A 89 6.86 13.61 9.19
CA LEU A 89 7.24 14.95 9.65
C LEU A 89 8.68 15.32 9.24
N LEU A 90 9.61 14.37 9.36
CA LEU A 90 11.00 14.60 8.97
C LEU A 90 11.12 14.77 7.45
N LEU A 91 10.38 13.96 6.69
CA LEU A 91 10.31 14.06 5.24
C LEU A 91 9.68 15.39 4.80
N ALA A 92 8.57 15.80 5.42
CA ALA A 92 7.90 17.06 5.13
C ALA A 92 8.79 18.28 5.42
N ARG A 93 9.58 18.24 6.51
CA ARG A 93 10.56 19.30 6.82
C ARG A 93 11.68 19.39 5.78
N ALA A 94 12.17 18.24 5.30
CA ALA A 94 13.20 18.20 4.27
C ALA A 94 12.70 18.74 2.91
N GLU A 95 11.46 18.42 2.53
CA GLU A 95 10.82 18.90 1.30
C GLU A 95 10.43 20.38 1.37
N THR A 96 9.72 20.79 2.42
CA THR A 96 9.12 22.14 2.48
C THR A 96 10.04 23.21 3.04
N GLY A 97 11.14 22.83 3.71
CA GLY A 97 12.02 23.75 4.43
C GLY A 97 11.36 24.46 5.62
N ARG A 98 10.11 24.12 5.96
CA ARG A 98 9.36 24.73 7.07
C ARG A 98 9.62 23.97 8.37
N MET A 99 9.90 24.69 9.46
CA MET A 99 9.84 24.12 10.81
C MET A 99 8.37 23.93 11.18
N LEU A 100 7.86 22.71 10.96
CA LEU A 100 6.58 22.23 11.50
C LEU A 100 6.74 21.76 12.93
#